data_AF-A0A160JGM2-F1
#
_entry.id   AF-A0A160JGM2-F1
#
_cell.length_a   1.000
_cell.length_b   1.000
_cell.length_c   1.000
_cell.angle_alpha   90.00
_cell.angle_beta   90.00
_cell.angle_gamma   90.00
#
_symmetry.space_group_name_H-M   'P 1'
#
loop_
_entity.id
_entity.type
_entity.pdbx_description
1 polymer ?
#
loop_
_entity_poly.entity_id
_entity_poly.type
_entity_poly.pdbx_seq_one_letter_code
_entity_poly.pdbx_strand_id
1 'polypeptide(L)'
;MPCTDDSPDRIAAEARRALEICNACQYCNGYCAVFRALKPRRQVGTADLLFLANLCHNCRSCYHACQYAPPHAFAVNLPKSLSLVRQNSYRDHTWPPFLRGRLRYTGKPVILAALFAVVALALAAASTVPPEALLGRHSGPGAFYRVVPWEIMAGLAGGVLLWSLLAIGFSVADFWRSMGPAPSGVPLLPVLRETLRDVVTLRNLGGGGAGCFLRDGGRDGGLSQARRRCHHALFYGVALCFAATGVATLYDHLLGWQAPYPLVSLPVLLGSLGGAGMLAGTAGLALLKRRADPAPVAESVTGADYALLLLLFLTAVSGFALLALRGTAAMGPMLLIHLGIVLGLFATLPYGKFLHAPFRVAALLRAAMERQAEARNRPPA
;
A
#
# COMPACT_ATOMS: atom_id res chain seq x y z
N MET A 1 8.12 -22.18 -17.49
CA MET A 1 9.01 -21.63 -16.43
C MET A 1 8.96 -20.11 -16.46
N PRO A 2 8.34 -19.42 -15.49
CA PRO A 2 8.57 -18.00 -15.33
C PRO A 2 9.85 -17.81 -14.51
N CYS A 3 10.93 -17.41 -15.18
CA CYS A 3 12.23 -17.21 -14.56
C CYS A 3 12.15 -16.10 -13.52
N THR A 4 12.58 -16.41 -12.30
CA THR A 4 12.85 -15.45 -11.23
C THR A 4 14.07 -14.57 -11.50
N ASP A 5 14.65 -14.66 -12.70
CA ASP A 5 15.94 -14.07 -13.13
C ASP A 5 15.82 -13.21 -14.40
N ASP A 6 14.64 -12.70 -14.75
CA ASP A 6 14.56 -11.73 -15.86
C ASP A 6 15.24 -10.41 -15.44
N SER A 7 16.26 -10.01 -16.19
CA SER A 7 16.95 -8.73 -15.98
C SER A 7 15.94 -7.57 -16.06
N PRO A 8 16.17 -6.46 -15.34
CA PRO A 8 15.31 -5.27 -15.41
C PRO A 8 15.05 -4.81 -16.86
N ASP A 9 16.04 -4.93 -17.73
CA ASP A 9 15.94 -4.57 -19.15
C ASP A 9 14.99 -5.49 -19.92
N ARG A 10 15.04 -6.80 -19.66
CA ARG A 10 14.11 -7.76 -20.27
C ARG A 10 12.67 -7.52 -19.82
N ILE A 11 12.48 -7.23 -18.53
CA ILE A 11 11.16 -6.85 -17.97
C ILE A 11 10.63 -5.58 -18.65
N ALA A 12 11.48 -4.56 -18.80
CA ALA A 12 11.10 -3.32 -19.46
C ALA A 12 10.79 -3.52 -20.96
N ALA A 13 11.59 -4.33 -21.66
CA ALA A 13 11.37 -4.67 -23.07
C ALA A 13 10.06 -5.44 -23.29
N GLU A 14 9.75 -6.43 -22.44
CA GLU A 14 8.49 -7.16 -22.45
C GLU A 14 7.29 -6.23 -22.24
N ALA A 15 7.35 -5.37 -21.23
CA ALA A 15 6.29 -4.42 -20.94
C ALA A 15 6.09 -3.42 -22.08
N ARG A 16 7.18 -2.96 -22.71
CA ARG A 16 7.15 -2.10 -23.89
C ARG A 16 6.47 -2.79 -25.07
N ARG A 17 6.89 -4.02 -25.41
CA ARG A 17 6.26 -4.81 -26.48
C ARG A 17 4.76 -4.97 -26.25
N ALA A 18 4.37 -5.35 -25.03
CA ALA A 18 2.96 -5.53 -24.68
C ALA A 18 2.16 -4.22 -24.83
N LEU A 19 2.69 -3.09 -24.38
CA LEU A 19 2.03 -1.79 -24.51
C LEU A 19 1.95 -1.33 -25.96
N GLU A 20 2.97 -1.55 -26.79
CA GLU A 20 2.96 -1.19 -28.21
C GLU A 20 1.92 -2.01 -28.98
N ILE A 21 1.83 -3.32 -28.72
CA ILE A 21 0.75 -4.16 -29.27
C ILE A 21 -0.62 -3.68 -28.79
N CYS A 22 -0.77 -3.35 -27.50
CA CYS A 22 -2.01 -2.78 -26.98
C CYS A 22 -2.35 -1.45 -27.66
N ASN A 23 -1.35 -0.61 -27.94
CA ASN A 23 -1.55 0.68 -28.59
C ASN A 23 -1.88 0.55 -30.08
N ALA A 24 -1.38 -0.48 -30.76
CA ALA A 24 -1.79 -0.79 -32.13
C ALA A 24 -3.23 -1.33 -32.19
N CYS A 25 -3.57 -2.24 -31.27
CA CYS A 25 -4.87 -2.93 -31.27
C CYS A 25 -6.03 -2.06 -30.78
N GLN A 26 -5.80 -1.18 -29.80
CA GLN A 26 -6.80 -0.26 -29.22
C GLN A 26 -8.08 -0.92 -28.64
N TYR A 27 -8.21 -2.25 -28.64
CA TYR A 27 -9.42 -2.96 -28.18
C TYR A 27 -9.77 -2.66 -26.71
N CYS A 28 -8.77 -2.55 -25.84
CA CYS A 28 -8.95 -2.24 -24.42
C CYS A 28 -9.10 -0.74 -24.14
N ASN A 29 -9.22 0.11 -25.15
CA ASN A 29 -9.44 1.53 -24.94
C ASN A 29 -10.72 1.77 -24.13
N GLY A 30 -10.62 2.68 -23.16
CA GLY A 30 -11.73 2.97 -22.25
C GLY A 30 -11.86 2.00 -21.07
N TYR A 31 -11.11 0.89 -21.03
CA TYR A 31 -11.17 -0.05 -19.89
C TYR A 31 -10.64 0.58 -18.59
N CYS A 32 -9.52 1.32 -18.66
CA CYS A 32 -8.97 1.98 -17.49
C CYS A 32 -8.05 3.16 -17.88
N ALA A 33 -7.60 3.89 -16.86
CA ALA A 33 -6.74 5.07 -17.03
C ALA A 33 -5.43 4.79 -17.79
N VAL A 34 -4.91 3.56 -17.73
CA VAL A 34 -3.68 3.18 -18.44
C VAL A 34 -3.85 3.31 -19.95
N PHE A 35 -4.94 2.80 -20.53
CA PHE A 35 -5.13 2.85 -21.99
C PHE A 35 -5.42 4.25 -22.49
N ARG A 36 -6.14 5.06 -21.71
CA ARG A 36 -6.33 6.49 -22.01
C ARG A 36 -4.98 7.22 -22.05
N ALA A 37 -4.12 6.95 -21.08
CA ALA A 37 -2.78 7.53 -21.03
C ALA A 37 -1.85 6.97 -22.12
N LEU A 38 -2.03 5.71 -22.53
CA LEU A 38 -1.24 5.08 -23.58
C LEU A 38 -1.53 5.66 -24.98
N LYS A 39 -2.79 5.95 -25.29
CA LYS A 39 -3.23 6.40 -26.62
C LYS A 39 -2.38 7.50 -27.29
N PRO A 40 -2.01 8.62 -26.63
CA PRO A 40 -1.20 9.66 -27.25
C PRO A 40 0.29 9.29 -27.45
N ARG A 41 0.75 8.16 -26.92
CA ARG A 41 2.17 7.76 -26.91
C ARG A 41 2.48 6.88 -28.11
N ARG A 42 3.14 7.43 -29.13
CA ARG A 42 3.53 6.69 -30.35
C ARG A 42 4.61 5.63 -30.09
N GLN A 43 5.56 5.95 -29.21
CA GLN A 43 6.59 5.03 -28.72
C GLN A 43 6.59 5.08 -27.20
N VAL A 44 6.84 3.96 -26.54
CA VAL A 44 6.79 3.88 -25.07
C VAL A 44 8.22 3.96 -24.51
N GLY A 45 8.58 5.14 -24.00
CA GLY A 45 9.87 5.37 -23.36
C GLY A 45 9.95 4.79 -21.94
N THR A 46 11.13 4.85 -21.32
CA THR A 46 11.34 4.40 -19.93
C THR A 46 10.48 5.18 -18.93
N ALA A 47 10.38 6.50 -19.09
CA ALA A 47 9.51 7.34 -18.27
C ALA A 47 8.04 6.94 -18.37
N ASP A 48 7.57 6.61 -19.58
CA ASP A 48 6.21 6.14 -19.81
C ASP A 48 5.96 4.79 -19.16
N LEU A 49 6.93 3.87 -19.22
CA LEU A 49 6.83 2.58 -18.53
C LEU A 49 6.64 2.77 -17.03
N LEU A 50 7.45 3.62 -16.39
CA LEU A 50 7.35 3.90 -14.95
C LEU A 50 5.99 4.49 -14.58
N PHE A 51 5.53 5.47 -15.37
CA PHE A 51 4.24 6.12 -15.20
C PHE A 51 3.07 5.15 -15.39
N LEU A 52 3.00 4.44 -16.52
CA LEU A 52 1.91 3.52 -16.86
C LEU A 52 1.86 2.31 -15.91
N ALA A 53 3.02 1.79 -15.50
CA ALA A 53 3.08 0.67 -14.55
C ALA A 53 2.53 1.03 -13.17
N ASN A 54 2.74 2.26 -12.71
CA ASN A 54 2.20 2.78 -11.46
C ASN A 54 0.78 3.33 -11.58
N LEU A 55 0.34 3.75 -12.77
CA LEU A 55 -1.08 4.03 -13.07
C LEU A 55 -1.92 2.75 -13.10
N CYS A 56 -1.31 1.61 -13.43
CA CYS A 56 -1.96 0.31 -13.48
C CYS A 56 -2.39 -0.19 -12.08
N HIS A 57 -3.69 -0.44 -11.94
CA HIS A 57 -4.29 -0.96 -10.70
C HIS A 57 -4.35 -2.50 -10.64
N ASN A 58 -3.80 -3.18 -11.66
CA ASN A 58 -3.78 -4.64 -11.76
C ASN A 58 -5.19 -5.25 -11.61
N CYS A 59 -6.21 -4.66 -12.26
CA CYS A 59 -7.59 -5.20 -12.28
C CYS A 59 -7.74 -6.44 -13.17
N ARG A 60 -6.78 -6.66 -14.07
CA ARG A 60 -6.66 -7.82 -14.98
C ARG A 60 -7.74 -7.93 -16.05
N SER A 61 -8.68 -6.98 -16.11
CA SER A 61 -9.75 -6.97 -17.12
C SER A 61 -9.20 -6.99 -18.55
N CYS A 62 -8.09 -6.27 -18.81
CA CYS A 62 -7.45 -6.28 -20.11
C CYS A 62 -6.83 -7.62 -20.50
N TYR A 63 -6.43 -8.47 -19.54
CA TYR A 63 -5.88 -9.80 -19.85
C TYR A 63 -6.99 -10.74 -20.30
N HIS A 64 -8.09 -10.80 -19.55
CA HIS A 64 -9.22 -11.69 -19.88
C HIS A 64 -9.95 -11.30 -21.17
N ALA A 65 -9.89 -10.01 -21.55
CA ALA A 65 -10.45 -9.52 -22.80
C ALA A 65 -9.47 -9.54 -23.98
N CYS A 66 -8.20 -9.87 -23.76
CA CYS A 66 -7.17 -9.76 -24.80
C CYS A 66 -7.26 -10.92 -25.81
N GLN A 67 -7.43 -10.59 -27.09
CA GLN A 67 -7.37 -11.56 -28.20
C GLN A 67 -5.96 -12.16 -28.38
N TYR A 68 -4.94 -11.47 -27.88
CA TYR A 68 -3.53 -11.85 -27.97
C TYR A 68 -2.95 -12.42 -26.67
N ALA A 69 -3.78 -12.64 -25.64
CA ALA A 69 -3.34 -13.36 -24.44
C ALA A 69 -2.98 -14.81 -24.79
N PRO A 70 -2.15 -15.50 -23.98
CA PRO A 70 -1.89 -16.91 -24.15
C PRO A 70 -3.19 -17.72 -24.32
N PRO A 71 -3.22 -18.73 -25.23
CA PRO A 71 -2.09 -19.33 -25.94
C PRO A 71 -1.70 -18.66 -27.28
N HIS A 72 -2.22 -17.47 -27.62
CA HIS A 72 -1.84 -16.78 -28.85
C HIS A 72 -0.32 -16.57 -28.94
N ALA A 73 0.26 -16.60 -30.15
CA ALA A 73 1.71 -16.52 -30.37
C ALA A 73 2.38 -15.27 -29.77
N PHE A 74 1.67 -14.13 -29.73
CA PHE A 74 2.15 -12.90 -29.07
C PHE A 74 2.20 -12.98 -27.53
N ALA A 75 1.43 -13.89 -26.94
CA ALA A 75 1.39 -14.21 -25.51
C ALA A 75 1.29 -12.97 -24.58
N VAL A 76 0.47 -11.99 -24.94
CA VAL A 76 0.39 -10.69 -24.26
C VAL A 76 -0.14 -10.86 -22.85
N ASN A 77 0.68 -10.52 -21.85
CA ASN A 77 0.28 -10.46 -20.45
C ASN A 77 0.65 -9.11 -19.84
N LEU A 78 -0.14 -8.09 -20.19
CA LEU A 78 0.09 -6.71 -19.76
C LEU A 78 0.06 -6.54 -18.23
N PRO A 79 -0.91 -7.12 -17.47
CA PRO A 79 -0.94 -6.97 -16.02
C PRO A 79 0.32 -7.52 -15.34
N LYS A 80 0.81 -8.69 -15.78
CA LYS A 80 2.05 -9.29 -15.29
C LYS A 80 3.25 -8.40 -15.59
N SER A 81 3.42 -7.98 -16.83
CA SER A 81 4.55 -7.16 -17.28
C SER A 81 4.62 -5.82 -16.54
N LEU A 82 3.50 -5.09 -16.44
CA LEU A 82 3.43 -3.85 -15.67
C LEU A 82 3.60 -4.07 -14.17
N SER A 83 3.22 -5.24 -13.63
CA SER A 83 3.45 -5.54 -12.21
C SER A 83 4.92 -5.72 -11.86
N LEU A 84 5.71 -6.28 -12.78
CA LEU A 84 7.15 -6.45 -12.65
C LEU A 84 7.87 -5.10 -12.77
N VAL A 85 7.56 -4.30 -13.80
CA VAL A 85 8.09 -2.93 -13.94
C VAL A 85 7.81 -2.11 -12.67
N ARG A 86 6.61 -2.22 -12.13
CA ARG A 86 6.22 -1.51 -10.91
C ARG A 86 7.02 -1.99 -9.68
N GLN A 87 7.26 -3.29 -9.53
CA GLN A 87 8.08 -3.81 -8.43
C GLN A 87 9.52 -3.29 -8.54
N ASN A 88 10.10 -3.29 -9.75
CA ASN A 88 11.42 -2.71 -10.00
C ASN A 88 11.43 -1.21 -9.68
N SER A 89 10.38 -0.47 -10.05
CA SER A 89 10.29 0.96 -9.74
C SER A 89 10.37 1.26 -8.24
N TYR A 90 9.84 0.41 -7.37
CA TYR A 90 9.97 0.59 -5.91
C TYR A 90 11.41 0.41 -5.46
N ARG A 91 12.07 -0.63 -5.96
CA ARG A 91 13.46 -0.96 -5.65
C ARG A 91 14.43 0.10 -6.14
N ASP A 92 14.19 0.63 -7.33
CA ASP A 92 15.13 1.54 -7.99
C ASP A 92 15.03 2.97 -7.42
N HIS A 93 13.85 3.35 -6.90
CA HIS A 93 13.61 4.65 -6.27
C HIS A 93 13.64 4.60 -4.74
N THR A 94 14.11 3.50 -4.14
CA THR A 94 14.24 3.38 -2.69
C THR A 94 15.24 4.42 -2.16
N TRP A 95 14.91 5.08 -1.06
CA TRP A 95 15.83 5.91 -0.29
C TRP A 95 16.16 5.25 1.06
N PRO A 96 17.42 5.29 1.54
CA PRO A 96 18.59 5.97 0.97
C PRO A 96 19.20 5.29 -0.27
N PRO A 97 19.98 6.02 -1.12
CA PRO A 97 20.46 5.51 -2.40
C PRO A 97 21.31 4.24 -2.33
N PHE A 98 22.04 4.01 -1.24
CA PHE A 98 22.86 2.80 -1.07
C PHE A 98 22.02 1.52 -0.93
N LEU A 99 20.72 1.63 -0.65
CA LEU A 99 19.78 0.51 -0.59
C LEU A 99 19.13 0.20 -1.96
N ARG A 100 19.27 1.10 -2.95
CA ARG A 100 18.71 0.92 -4.29
C ARG A 100 19.25 -0.35 -4.93
N GLY A 101 18.38 -1.13 -5.56
CA GLY A 101 18.76 -2.39 -6.21
C GLY A 101 19.06 -3.56 -5.26
N ARG A 102 19.38 -3.30 -3.99
CA ARG A 102 19.77 -4.33 -3.00
C ARG A 102 18.57 -4.97 -2.30
N LEU A 103 17.45 -4.25 -2.19
CA LEU A 103 16.26 -4.79 -1.55
C LEU A 103 15.49 -5.73 -2.48
N ARG A 104 15.27 -6.95 -1.99
CA ARG A 104 14.35 -7.91 -2.61
C ARG A 104 12.95 -7.72 -2.04
N TYR A 105 12.01 -7.31 -2.88
CA TYR A 105 10.59 -7.17 -2.51
C TYR A 105 9.88 -8.55 -2.50
N THR A 106 10.39 -9.49 -1.70
CA THR A 106 9.82 -10.85 -1.54
C THR A 106 8.90 -10.99 -0.34
N GLY A 107 8.80 -9.96 0.51
CA GLY A 107 8.03 -9.98 1.75
C GLY A 107 8.77 -10.56 2.96
N LYS A 108 9.69 -11.50 2.76
CA LYS A 108 10.57 -12.05 3.81
C LYS A 108 11.27 -10.98 4.67
N PRO A 109 11.95 -9.96 4.10
CA PRO A 109 12.62 -8.95 4.92
C PRO A 109 11.64 -8.13 5.78
N VAL A 110 10.42 -7.92 5.30
CA VAL A 110 9.37 -7.20 6.05
C VAL A 110 8.96 -7.99 7.29
N ILE A 111 8.72 -9.30 7.14
CA ILE A 111 8.35 -10.18 8.27
C ILE A 111 9.51 -10.31 9.26
N LEU A 112 10.73 -10.49 8.78
CA LEU A 112 11.92 -10.59 9.65
C LEU A 112 12.15 -9.29 10.43
N ALA A 113 12.00 -8.13 9.79
CA ALA A 113 12.14 -6.84 10.48
C ALA A 113 11.06 -6.66 11.56
N ALA A 114 9.81 -7.07 11.29
CA ALA A 114 8.74 -7.01 12.29
C ALA A 114 8.98 -7.96 13.46
N LEU A 115 9.39 -9.20 13.20
CA LEU A 115 9.77 -10.16 14.24
C LEU A 115 10.94 -9.66 15.06
N PHE A 116 11.97 -9.10 14.41
CA PHE A 116 13.11 -8.50 15.08
C PHE A 116 12.69 -7.36 16.01
N ALA A 117 11.81 -6.45 15.56
CA ALA A 117 11.30 -5.36 16.39
C ALA A 117 10.55 -5.88 17.63
N VAL A 118 9.72 -6.92 17.49
CA VAL A 118 9.03 -7.55 18.62
C VAL A 118 10.02 -8.18 19.60
N VAL A 119 10.96 -8.99 19.11
CA VAL A 119 11.94 -9.70 19.96
C VAL A 119 12.87 -8.70 20.64
N ALA A 120 13.40 -7.72 19.91
CA ALA A 120 14.30 -6.71 20.46
C ALA A 120 13.61 -5.89 21.56
N LEU A 121 12.36 -5.48 21.34
CA LEU A 121 11.59 -4.74 22.34
C LEU A 121 11.27 -5.61 23.57
N ALA A 122 10.92 -6.88 23.37
CA ALA A 122 10.65 -7.81 24.47
C ALA A 122 11.91 -8.08 25.31
N LEU A 123 13.06 -8.29 24.67
CA LEU A 123 14.34 -8.48 25.37
C LEU A 123 14.78 -7.22 26.10
N ALA A 124 14.65 -6.05 25.47
CA ALA A 124 14.95 -4.76 26.11
C ALA A 124 14.09 -4.57 27.36
N ALA A 125 12.78 -4.78 27.26
CA ALA A 125 11.86 -4.67 28.39
C ALA A 125 12.19 -5.68 29.51
N ALA A 126 12.49 -6.93 29.16
CA ALA A 126 12.88 -7.95 30.15
C ALA A 126 14.19 -7.61 30.91
N SER A 127 15.07 -6.82 30.30
CA SER A 127 16.35 -6.42 30.91
C SER A 127 16.27 -5.14 31.75
N THR A 128 15.32 -4.25 31.48
CA THR A 128 15.25 -2.91 32.10
C THR A 128 14.05 -2.70 33.00
N VAL A 129 13.00 -3.51 32.86
CA VAL A 129 11.73 -3.35 33.59
C VAL A 129 11.58 -4.48 34.61
N PRO A 130 11.27 -4.18 35.89
CA PRO A 130 11.09 -5.21 36.90
C PRO A 130 9.94 -6.18 36.53
N PRO A 131 10.06 -7.49 36.80
CA PRO A 131 9.05 -8.49 36.44
C PRO A 131 7.65 -8.17 36.98
N GLU A 132 7.59 -7.55 38.15
CA GLU A 132 6.35 -7.12 38.81
C GLU A 132 5.66 -6.01 38.02
N ALA A 133 6.42 -5.12 37.35
CA ALA A 133 5.86 -4.09 36.47
C ALA A 133 5.53 -4.65 35.07
N LEU A 134 6.16 -5.74 34.63
CA LEU A 134 5.81 -6.38 33.36
C LEU A 134 4.56 -7.25 33.45
N LEU A 135 4.43 -8.03 34.52
CA LEU A 135 3.35 -9.01 34.72
C LEU A 135 2.33 -8.58 35.78
N GLY A 136 2.51 -7.40 36.37
CA GLY A 136 1.57 -6.83 37.33
C GLY A 136 0.27 -6.37 36.69
N ARG A 137 -0.78 -6.33 37.51
CA ARG A 137 -2.07 -5.75 37.11
C ARG A 137 -2.00 -4.23 37.28
N HIS A 138 -2.01 -3.51 36.17
CA HIS A 138 -1.96 -2.05 36.16
C HIS A 138 -3.33 -1.48 35.80
N SER A 139 -3.93 -0.72 36.72
CA SER A 139 -5.23 -0.05 36.51
C SER A 139 -5.15 1.42 36.88
N GLY A 140 -5.85 2.26 36.12
CA GLY A 140 -5.89 3.72 36.30
C GLY A 140 -5.05 4.49 35.27
N PRO A 141 -5.13 5.84 35.28
CA PRO A 141 -4.38 6.69 34.36
C PRO A 141 -2.87 6.43 34.43
N GLY A 142 -2.21 6.37 33.27
CA GLY A 142 -0.78 6.12 33.15
C GLY A 142 -0.35 4.67 33.33
N ALA A 143 -1.29 3.71 33.38
CA ALA A 143 -0.98 2.28 33.54
C ALA A 143 0.03 1.74 32.50
N PHE A 144 -0.07 2.20 31.25
CA PHE A 144 0.87 1.82 30.19
C PHE A 144 2.27 2.40 30.40
N TYR A 145 2.37 3.62 30.94
CA TYR A 145 3.62 4.34 31.13
C TYR A 145 4.49 3.77 32.26
N ARG A 146 3.89 2.97 33.15
CA ARG A 146 4.62 2.21 34.17
C ARG A 146 5.42 1.04 33.59
N VAL A 147 4.95 0.50 32.47
CA VAL A 147 5.61 -0.61 31.76
C VAL A 147 6.65 -0.08 30.78
N VAL A 148 6.28 0.92 29.98
CA VAL A 148 7.16 1.57 29.02
C VAL A 148 7.05 3.07 29.20
N PRO A 149 8.13 3.77 29.62
CA PRO A 149 8.12 5.22 29.76
C PRO A 149 7.64 5.90 28.48
N TRP A 150 6.81 6.92 28.64
CA TRP A 150 6.20 7.63 27.52
C TRP A 150 7.25 8.15 26.52
N GLU A 151 8.36 8.71 27.02
CA GLU A 151 9.44 9.25 26.17
C GLU A 151 10.04 8.20 25.23
N ILE A 152 10.21 6.97 25.72
CA ILE A 152 10.74 5.87 24.91
C ILE A 152 9.71 5.47 23.85
N MET A 153 8.44 5.33 24.23
CA MET A 153 7.38 4.95 23.30
C MET A 153 7.16 6.02 22.22
N ALA A 154 7.02 7.28 22.61
CA ALA A 154 6.82 8.40 21.71
C ALA A 154 8.06 8.69 20.85
N GLY A 155 9.25 8.67 21.45
CA GLY A 155 10.52 8.89 20.76
C GLY A 155 10.82 7.81 19.71
N LEU A 156 10.67 6.53 20.08
CA LEU A 156 10.91 5.41 19.16
C LEU A 156 9.87 5.37 18.03
N ALA A 157 8.59 5.45 18.36
CA ALA A 157 7.53 5.44 17.35
C ALA A 157 7.60 6.68 16.44
N GLY A 158 7.79 7.86 17.02
CA GLY A 158 7.92 9.13 16.30
C GLY A 158 9.15 9.16 15.40
N GLY A 159 10.31 8.70 15.91
CA GLY A 159 11.55 8.63 15.13
C GLY A 159 11.44 7.69 13.93
N VAL A 160 10.90 6.47 14.13
CA VAL A 160 10.70 5.51 13.04
C VAL A 160 9.67 6.02 12.02
N LEU A 161 8.59 6.65 12.48
CA LEU A 161 7.59 7.25 11.59
C LEU A 161 8.19 8.40 10.78
N LEU A 162 8.94 9.30 11.41
CA LEU A 162 9.60 10.42 10.73
C LEU A 162 10.60 9.92 9.68
N TRP A 163 11.44 8.95 10.02
CA TRP A 163 12.35 8.32 9.07
C TRP A 163 11.58 7.75 7.87
N SER A 164 10.48 7.05 8.12
CA SER A 164 9.66 6.44 7.08
C SER A 164 9.02 7.48 6.17
N LEU A 165 8.52 8.59 6.72
CA LEU A 165 7.96 9.70 5.96
C LEU A 165 9.01 10.39 5.09
N LEU A 166 10.21 10.64 5.62
CA LEU A 166 11.33 11.21 4.86
C LEU A 166 11.76 10.27 3.74
N ALA A 167 11.95 8.98 4.03
CA ALA A 167 12.33 7.98 3.04
C ALA A 167 11.29 7.85 1.92
N ILE A 168 10.00 7.83 2.26
CA ILE A 168 8.91 7.85 1.27
C ILE A 168 8.94 9.15 0.47
N GLY A 169 9.09 10.31 1.12
CA GLY A 169 9.13 11.62 0.46
C GLY A 169 10.24 11.72 -0.58
N PHE A 170 11.47 11.31 -0.22
CA PHE A 170 12.59 11.27 -1.16
C PHE A 170 12.38 10.25 -2.27
N SER A 171 11.84 9.07 -1.96
CA SER A 171 11.54 8.03 -2.96
C SER A 171 10.50 8.51 -3.98
N VAL A 172 9.47 9.23 -3.52
CA VAL A 172 8.43 9.81 -4.38
C VAL A 172 8.98 10.96 -5.22
N ALA A 173 9.83 11.81 -4.65
CA ALA A 173 10.46 12.91 -5.37
C ALA A 173 11.37 12.40 -6.51
N ASP A 174 12.15 11.35 -6.23
CA ASP A 174 12.96 10.65 -7.23
C ASP A 174 12.06 10.04 -8.32
N PHE A 175 11.03 9.30 -7.93
CA PHE A 175 10.06 8.70 -8.86
C PHE A 175 9.33 9.74 -9.73
N TRP A 176 8.95 10.87 -9.15
CA TRP A 176 8.29 11.97 -9.87
C TRP A 176 9.16 12.52 -10.99
N ARG A 177 10.47 12.72 -10.71
CA ARG A 177 11.44 13.19 -11.72
C ARG A 177 11.65 12.16 -12.82
N SER A 178 11.64 10.86 -12.49
CA SER A 178 11.81 9.77 -13.45
C SER A 178 10.63 9.56 -14.41
N MET A 179 9.43 10.08 -14.10
CA MET A 179 8.28 10.06 -15.01
C MET A 179 8.38 11.12 -16.13
N GLY A 180 9.48 11.86 -16.22
CA GLY A 180 9.70 12.89 -17.24
C GLY A 180 9.01 14.23 -16.94
N PRO A 181 9.19 15.25 -17.79
CA PRO A 181 8.73 16.61 -17.53
C PRO A 181 7.21 16.68 -17.44
N ALA A 182 6.67 17.26 -16.38
CA ALA A 182 5.22 17.41 -16.21
C ALA A 182 4.67 18.51 -17.13
N PRO A 183 3.41 18.39 -17.61
CA PRO A 183 2.78 19.45 -18.39
C PRO A 183 2.80 20.78 -17.62
N SER A 184 3.31 21.83 -18.24
CA SER A 184 3.38 23.18 -17.65
C SER A 184 2.09 23.97 -17.91
N GLY A 185 1.80 24.94 -17.04
CA GLY A 185 0.66 25.85 -17.21
C GLY A 185 -0.71 25.18 -17.08
N VAL A 186 -0.82 24.08 -16.31
CA VAL A 186 -2.10 23.48 -15.93
C VAL A 186 -2.58 24.05 -14.59
N PRO A 187 -3.89 24.32 -14.42
CA PRO A 187 -4.41 24.84 -13.17
C PRO A 187 -4.30 23.78 -12.07
N LEU A 188 -3.61 24.09 -10.97
CA LEU A 188 -3.28 23.12 -9.92
C LEU A 188 -4.51 22.63 -9.15
N LEU A 189 -5.45 23.53 -8.84
CA LEU A 189 -6.61 23.21 -8.00
C LEU A 189 -7.54 22.14 -8.64
N PRO A 190 -7.93 22.24 -9.93
CA PRO A 190 -8.68 21.18 -10.62
C PRO A 190 -7.95 19.84 -10.62
N VAL A 191 -6.63 19.85 -10.88
CA VAL A 191 -5.79 18.64 -10.90
C VAL A 191 -5.79 17.96 -9.53
N LEU A 192 -5.59 18.72 -8.45
CA LEU A 192 -5.60 18.19 -7.09
C LEU A 192 -6.96 17.65 -6.70
N ARG A 193 -8.05 18.36 -7.02
CA ARG A 193 -9.42 17.91 -6.74
C ARG A 193 -9.75 16.60 -7.44
N GLU A 194 -9.37 16.48 -8.72
CA GLU A 194 -9.58 15.27 -9.51
C GLU A 194 -8.76 14.09 -8.96
N THR A 195 -7.49 14.34 -8.65
CA THR A 195 -6.59 13.33 -8.07
C THR A 195 -7.11 12.84 -6.71
N LEU A 196 -7.51 13.77 -5.83
CA LEU A 196 -8.06 13.45 -4.52
C LEU A 196 -9.34 12.62 -4.66
N ARG A 197 -10.24 12.99 -5.58
CA ARG A 197 -11.44 12.21 -5.88
C ARG A 197 -11.10 10.79 -6.32
N ASP A 198 -10.13 10.62 -7.23
CA ASP A 198 -9.73 9.30 -7.71
C ASP A 198 -9.12 8.43 -6.62
N VAL A 199 -8.33 9.03 -5.72
CA VAL A 199 -7.71 8.36 -4.56
C VAL A 199 -8.76 7.94 -3.54
N VAL A 200 -9.60 8.87 -3.08
CA VAL A 200 -10.60 8.64 -2.03
C VAL A 200 -11.70 7.68 -2.49
N THR A 201 -12.08 7.71 -3.77
CA THR A 201 -13.11 6.81 -4.31
C THR A 201 -12.55 5.46 -4.77
N LEU A 202 -11.22 5.33 -4.86
CA LEU A 202 -10.51 4.21 -5.49
C LEU A 202 -11.12 3.84 -6.85
N ARG A 203 -11.56 4.83 -7.63
CA ARG A 203 -12.30 4.63 -8.89
C ARG A 203 -11.52 3.74 -9.87
N ASN A 204 -10.21 3.98 -9.97
CA ASN A 204 -9.33 3.25 -10.89
C ASN A 204 -9.11 1.79 -10.48
N LEU A 205 -9.42 1.40 -9.24
CA LEU A 205 -9.39 0.01 -8.79
C LEU A 205 -10.59 -0.79 -9.31
N GLY A 206 -11.68 -0.12 -9.70
CA GLY A 206 -12.89 -0.74 -10.23
C GLY A 206 -12.83 -1.13 -11.71
N GLY A 207 -11.66 -1.06 -12.36
CA GLY A 207 -11.47 -1.50 -13.76
C GLY A 207 -12.36 -0.77 -14.77
N GLY A 208 -12.49 0.55 -14.63
CA GLY A 208 -13.37 1.36 -15.48
C GLY A 208 -14.82 1.44 -15.01
N GLY A 209 -15.17 0.74 -13.92
CA GLY A 209 -16.49 0.77 -13.28
C GLY A 209 -17.17 -0.59 -13.23
N ALA A 210 -16.79 -1.51 -14.10
CA ALA A 210 -17.43 -2.81 -14.21
C ALA A 210 -16.93 -3.81 -13.15
N GLY A 211 -15.67 -3.74 -12.72
CA GLY A 211 -15.10 -4.58 -11.65
C GLY A 211 -13.86 -5.35 -12.08
N CYS A 212 -13.43 -6.29 -11.23
CA CYS A 212 -12.36 -7.24 -11.52
C CYS A 212 -12.96 -8.64 -11.73
N PHE A 213 -12.34 -9.44 -12.61
CA PHE A 213 -12.70 -10.85 -12.77
C PHE A 213 -12.33 -11.65 -11.52
N LEU A 214 -13.26 -12.51 -11.09
CA LEU A 214 -13.02 -13.55 -10.08
C LEU A 214 -12.95 -14.90 -10.78
N ARG A 215 -12.12 -15.82 -10.28
CA ARG A 215 -11.89 -17.14 -10.89
C ARG A 215 -13.16 -17.99 -10.97
N ASP A 216 -14.04 -17.86 -9.99
CA ASP A 216 -15.28 -18.64 -9.86
C ASP A 216 -16.32 -18.32 -10.95
N GLY A 217 -15.99 -17.39 -11.86
CA GLY A 217 -16.88 -16.96 -12.91
C GLY A 217 -16.61 -17.56 -14.30
N GLY A 218 -15.48 -18.21 -14.56
CA GLY A 218 -15.17 -18.65 -15.93
C GLY A 218 -15.21 -17.49 -16.96
N ARG A 219 -15.49 -17.81 -18.24
CA ARG A 219 -15.74 -16.80 -19.30
C ARG A 219 -17.02 -15.99 -19.06
N ASP A 220 -17.93 -16.52 -18.24
CA ASP A 220 -19.25 -15.94 -17.91
C ASP A 220 -19.24 -15.23 -16.54
N GLY A 221 -18.05 -14.89 -16.07
CA GLY A 221 -17.75 -14.57 -14.69
C GLY A 221 -17.98 -13.13 -14.35
N GLY A 222 -19.11 -12.86 -13.70
CA GLY A 222 -19.52 -11.52 -13.29
C GLY A 222 -18.38 -10.68 -12.73
N LEU A 223 -18.18 -9.50 -13.33
CA LEU A 223 -17.23 -8.51 -12.85
C LEU A 223 -17.64 -8.08 -11.43
N SER A 224 -16.70 -8.16 -10.49
CA SER A 224 -16.99 -7.88 -9.07
C SER A 224 -16.25 -6.65 -8.56
N GLN A 225 -16.95 -5.84 -7.78
CA GLN A 225 -16.39 -4.71 -7.03
C GLN A 225 -15.85 -5.13 -5.65
N ALA A 226 -15.83 -6.42 -5.32
CA ALA A 226 -15.40 -6.93 -4.01
C ALA A 226 -13.99 -6.45 -3.65
N ARG A 227 -13.04 -6.51 -4.60
CA ARG A 227 -11.67 -6.03 -4.38
C ARG A 227 -11.63 -4.54 -4.00
N ARG A 228 -12.46 -3.71 -4.63
CA ARG A 228 -12.56 -2.28 -4.32
C ARG A 228 -13.17 -2.06 -2.93
N ARG A 229 -14.21 -2.79 -2.55
CA ARG A 229 -14.85 -2.71 -1.22
C ARG A 229 -13.88 -3.15 -0.10
N CYS A 230 -13.21 -4.28 -0.25
CA CYS A 230 -12.23 -4.74 0.74
C CYS A 230 -11.04 -3.77 0.87
N HIS A 231 -10.59 -3.18 -0.25
CA HIS A 231 -9.54 -2.17 -0.20
C HIS A 231 -10.01 -0.84 0.40
N HIS A 232 -11.29 -0.46 0.25
CA HIS A 232 -11.87 0.68 0.97
C HIS A 232 -11.89 0.43 2.47
N ALA A 233 -12.36 -0.74 2.90
CA ALA A 233 -12.33 -1.12 4.31
C ALA A 233 -10.91 -1.05 4.89
N LEU A 234 -9.91 -1.53 4.15
CA LEU A 234 -8.51 -1.44 4.55
C LEU A 234 -7.99 0.01 4.57
N PHE A 235 -8.24 0.79 3.51
CA PHE A 235 -7.75 2.16 3.38
C PHE A 235 -8.31 3.07 4.47
N TYR A 236 -9.63 3.09 4.64
CA TYR A 236 -10.27 3.84 5.72
C TYR A 236 -9.96 3.25 7.08
N GLY A 237 -9.78 1.94 7.19
CA GLY A 237 -9.34 1.27 8.41
C GLY A 237 -8.02 1.83 8.94
N VAL A 238 -6.99 1.84 8.09
CA VAL A 238 -5.68 2.41 8.41
C VAL A 238 -5.79 3.90 8.72
N ALA A 239 -6.56 4.66 7.94
CA ALA A 239 -6.74 6.10 8.16
C ALA A 239 -7.41 6.40 9.53
N LEU A 240 -8.41 5.62 9.92
CA LEU A 240 -9.09 5.75 11.21
C LEU A 240 -8.18 5.35 12.38
N CYS A 241 -7.38 4.28 12.23
CA CYS A 241 -6.37 3.92 13.24
C CYS A 241 -5.32 5.03 13.41
N PHE A 242 -4.85 5.62 12.31
CA PHE A 242 -3.92 6.75 12.36
C PHE A 242 -4.55 7.98 13.03
N ALA A 243 -5.82 8.28 12.69
CA ALA A 243 -6.58 9.35 13.34
C ALA A 243 -6.77 9.08 14.85
N ALA A 244 -7.00 7.83 15.25
CA ALA A 244 -7.08 7.44 16.66
C ALA A 244 -5.78 7.75 17.41
N THR A 245 -4.63 7.41 16.83
CA THR A 245 -3.31 7.75 17.41
C THR A 245 -3.12 9.26 17.47
N GLY A 246 -3.46 10.00 16.41
CA GLY A 246 -3.35 11.47 16.40
C GLY A 246 -4.22 12.14 17.47
N VAL A 247 -5.48 11.71 17.63
CA VAL A 247 -6.37 12.21 18.68
C VAL A 247 -5.84 11.84 20.07
N ALA A 248 -5.31 10.63 20.27
CA ALA A 248 -4.68 10.24 21.52
C ALA A 248 -3.47 11.13 21.86
N THR A 249 -2.62 11.43 20.87
CA THR A 249 -1.50 12.38 21.05
C THR A 249 -2.00 13.76 21.45
N LEU A 250 -3.06 14.27 20.80
CA LEU A 250 -3.66 15.56 21.16
C LEU A 250 -4.24 15.54 22.58
N TYR A 251 -4.91 14.46 22.98
CA TYR A 251 -5.45 14.31 24.34
C TYR A 251 -4.35 14.35 25.40
N ASP A 252 -3.24 13.65 25.15
CA ASP A 252 -2.12 13.59 26.07
C ASP A 252 -1.37 14.94 26.18
N HIS A 253 -1.12 15.63 25.06
CA HIS A 253 -0.30 16.86 25.04
C HIS A 253 -1.07 18.15 25.28
N LEU A 254 -2.31 18.28 24.76
CA LEU A 254 -3.10 19.51 24.89
C LEU A 254 -4.03 19.46 26.10
N LEU A 255 -4.58 18.28 26.43
CA LEU A 255 -5.59 18.13 27.48
C LEU A 255 -5.06 17.43 28.74
N GLY A 256 -3.84 16.90 28.72
CA GLY A 256 -3.26 16.13 29.82
C GLY A 256 -3.97 14.81 30.12
N TRP A 257 -4.82 14.34 29.20
CA TRP A 257 -5.61 13.13 29.38
C TRP A 257 -4.77 11.90 29.02
N GLN A 258 -4.31 11.21 30.05
CA GLN A 258 -3.43 10.04 29.92
C GLN A 258 -4.24 8.76 29.68
N ALA A 259 -3.72 7.90 28.80
CA ALA A 259 -4.24 6.55 28.59
C ALA A 259 -4.11 5.70 29.89
N PRO A 260 -4.96 4.69 30.13
CA PRO A 260 -6.01 4.13 29.27
C PRO A 260 -7.30 4.96 29.21
N TYR A 261 -7.82 5.18 28.00
CA TYR A 261 -9.07 5.92 27.78
C TYR A 261 -10.34 5.06 27.99
N PRO A 262 -11.48 5.66 28.34
CA PRO A 262 -12.78 4.99 28.36
C PRO A 262 -13.14 4.36 27.01
N LEU A 263 -13.99 3.31 27.00
CA LEU A 263 -14.37 2.61 25.77
C LEU A 263 -15.11 3.49 24.75
N VAL A 264 -15.84 4.49 25.24
CA VAL A 264 -16.64 5.43 24.43
C VAL A 264 -15.83 6.68 24.05
N SER A 265 -14.52 6.71 24.35
CA SER A 265 -13.65 7.82 23.96
C SER A 265 -13.38 7.82 22.45
N LEU A 266 -13.14 9.02 21.90
CA LEU A 266 -12.88 9.19 20.48
C LEU A 266 -11.69 8.33 19.97
N PRO A 267 -10.54 8.24 20.68
CA PRO A 267 -9.45 7.35 20.26
C PRO A 267 -9.86 5.88 20.18
N VAL A 268 -10.63 5.38 21.16
CA VAL A 268 -11.02 3.96 21.18
C VAL A 268 -12.06 3.65 20.10
N LEU A 269 -13.02 4.54 19.86
CA LEU A 269 -14.02 4.36 18.79
C LEU A 269 -13.38 4.38 17.40
N LEU A 270 -12.55 5.39 17.12
CA LEU A 270 -11.81 5.48 15.86
C LEU A 270 -10.88 4.27 15.67
N GLY A 271 -10.17 3.87 16.72
CA GLY A 271 -9.26 2.73 16.69
C GLY A 271 -10.00 1.40 16.47
N SER A 272 -11.16 1.21 17.11
CA SER A 272 -11.97 -0.02 16.98
C SER A 272 -12.62 -0.12 15.60
N LEU A 273 -13.23 0.96 15.10
CA LEU A 273 -13.79 1.00 13.75
C LEU A 273 -12.68 0.81 12.69
N GLY A 274 -11.54 1.47 12.90
CA GLY A 274 -10.37 1.35 12.04
C GLY A 274 -9.82 -0.07 12.00
N GLY A 275 -9.62 -0.68 13.17
CA GLY A 275 -9.13 -2.04 13.32
C GLY A 275 -10.09 -3.06 12.69
N ALA A 276 -11.40 -2.92 12.88
CA ALA A 276 -12.39 -3.79 12.26
C ALA A 276 -12.36 -3.68 10.73
N GLY A 277 -12.24 -2.47 10.19
CA GLY A 277 -12.06 -2.23 8.76
C GLY A 277 -10.77 -2.86 8.21
N MET A 278 -9.66 -2.77 8.95
CA MET A 278 -8.39 -3.42 8.61
C MET A 278 -8.52 -4.94 8.59
N LEU A 279 -9.16 -5.57 9.57
CA LEU A 279 -9.37 -7.02 9.62
C LEU A 279 -10.22 -7.50 8.44
N ALA A 280 -11.38 -6.88 8.22
CA ALA A 280 -12.27 -7.22 7.12
C ALA A 280 -11.59 -7.00 5.75
N GLY A 281 -10.85 -5.90 5.60
CA GLY A 281 -10.14 -5.54 4.39
C GLY A 281 -8.99 -6.48 4.06
N THR A 282 -8.11 -6.77 5.03
CA THR A 282 -6.96 -7.66 4.83
C THR A 282 -7.39 -9.11 4.60
N ALA A 283 -8.32 -9.64 5.39
CA ALA A 283 -8.87 -10.98 5.21
C ALA A 283 -9.58 -11.11 3.84
N GLY A 284 -10.43 -10.15 3.49
CA GLY A 284 -11.13 -10.11 2.21
C GLY A 284 -10.16 -10.07 1.02
N LEU A 285 -9.14 -9.20 1.06
CA LEU A 285 -8.13 -9.13 0.00
C LEU A 285 -7.29 -10.39 -0.10
N ALA A 286 -6.93 -11.02 1.02
CA ALA A 286 -6.17 -12.28 1.03
C ALA A 286 -6.97 -13.43 0.41
N LEU A 287 -8.27 -13.54 0.74
CA LEU A 287 -9.19 -14.52 0.17
C LEU A 287 -9.39 -14.29 -1.34
N LEU A 288 -9.67 -13.05 -1.75
CA LEU A 288 -9.82 -12.70 -3.16
C LEU A 288 -8.54 -13.01 -3.95
N LYS A 289 -7.36 -12.77 -3.37
CA LYS A 289 -6.08 -13.07 -4.01
C LYS A 289 -5.83 -14.57 -4.17
N ARG A 290 -6.21 -15.39 -3.17
CA ARG A 290 -6.15 -16.85 -3.25
C ARG A 290 -7.09 -17.41 -4.31
N ARG A 291 -8.26 -16.78 -4.48
CA ARG A 291 -9.22 -17.19 -5.50
C ARG A 291 -8.87 -16.71 -6.88
N ALA A 292 -8.16 -15.59 -7.05
CA ALA A 292 -7.93 -15.00 -8.37
C ALA A 292 -7.10 -15.89 -9.32
N ASP A 293 -7.34 -15.77 -10.62
CA ASP A 293 -6.57 -16.47 -11.66
C ASP A 293 -5.06 -16.18 -11.51
N PRO A 294 -4.20 -17.21 -11.39
CA PRO A 294 -2.75 -17.05 -11.29
C PRO A 294 -2.10 -16.65 -12.62
N ALA A 295 -2.69 -16.93 -13.78
CA ALA A 295 -2.07 -16.69 -15.09
C ALA A 295 -1.64 -15.22 -15.33
N PRO A 296 -2.45 -14.18 -15.00
CA PRO A 296 -2.05 -12.78 -15.14
C PRO A 296 -1.13 -12.25 -14.03
N VAL A 297 -0.63 -13.11 -13.13
CA VAL A 297 0.12 -12.70 -11.94
C VAL A 297 1.60 -13.07 -12.06
N ALA A 298 2.49 -12.14 -11.73
CA ALA A 298 3.88 -12.46 -11.48
C ALA A 298 4.01 -13.10 -10.09
N GLU A 299 4.52 -14.33 -10.02
CA GLU A 299 4.68 -15.04 -8.75
C GLU A 299 5.64 -14.31 -7.79
N SER A 300 6.69 -13.69 -8.33
CA SER A 300 7.69 -12.90 -7.59
C SER A 300 7.13 -11.72 -6.81
N VAL A 301 5.96 -11.18 -7.18
CA VAL A 301 5.32 -10.07 -6.43
C VAL A 301 4.40 -10.56 -5.31
N THR A 302 4.02 -11.83 -5.30
CA THR A 302 2.96 -12.34 -4.41
C THR A 302 3.37 -12.33 -2.94
N GLY A 303 4.63 -12.68 -2.64
CA GLY A 303 5.15 -12.74 -1.27
C GLY A 303 5.11 -11.39 -0.56
N ALA A 304 5.51 -10.30 -1.24
CA ALA A 304 5.43 -8.96 -0.66
C ALA A 304 4.00 -8.47 -0.42
N ASP A 305 3.05 -8.85 -1.29
CA ASP A 305 1.65 -8.52 -1.08
C ASP A 305 1.09 -9.22 0.18
N TYR A 306 1.36 -10.51 0.35
CA TYR A 306 0.90 -11.26 1.52
C TYR A 306 1.59 -10.83 2.82
N ALA A 307 2.88 -10.48 2.76
CA ALA A 307 3.60 -9.99 3.93
C ALA A 307 2.99 -8.69 4.48
N LEU A 308 2.66 -7.73 3.60
CA LEU A 308 1.99 -6.49 4.04
C LEU A 308 0.58 -6.76 4.58
N LEU A 309 -0.20 -7.62 3.92
CA LEU A 309 -1.55 -7.97 4.40
C LEU A 309 -1.51 -8.66 5.77
N LEU A 310 -0.57 -9.59 5.97
CA LEU A 310 -0.39 -10.27 7.24
C LEU A 310 0.03 -9.28 8.33
N LEU A 311 0.99 -8.39 8.06
CA LEU A 311 1.45 -7.44 9.05
C LEU A 311 0.34 -6.48 9.48
N LEU A 312 -0.44 -5.94 8.53
CA LEU A 312 -1.60 -5.10 8.83
C LEU A 312 -2.70 -5.85 9.61
N PHE A 313 -2.93 -7.12 9.28
CA PHE A 313 -3.86 -7.97 10.02
C PHE A 313 -3.39 -8.19 11.46
N LEU A 314 -2.12 -8.54 11.67
CA LEU A 314 -1.52 -8.73 12.98
C LEU A 314 -1.52 -7.45 13.81
N THR A 315 -1.29 -6.27 13.21
CA THR A 315 -1.43 -4.98 13.90
C THR A 315 -2.86 -4.78 14.43
N ALA A 316 -3.88 -5.05 13.61
CA ALA A 316 -5.27 -4.89 14.02
C ALA A 316 -5.69 -5.92 15.10
N VAL A 317 -5.33 -7.20 14.93
CA VAL A 317 -5.61 -8.25 15.94
C VAL A 317 -4.92 -7.92 17.27
N SER A 318 -3.64 -7.55 17.24
CA SER A 318 -2.92 -7.21 18.46
C SER A 318 -3.47 -5.96 19.14
N GLY A 319 -3.98 -4.98 18.40
CA GLY A 319 -4.67 -3.82 18.96
C GLY A 319 -5.95 -4.19 19.71
N PHE A 320 -6.80 -5.05 19.13
CA PHE A 320 -8.00 -5.55 19.81
C PHE A 320 -7.67 -6.44 21.01
N ALA A 321 -6.66 -7.30 20.90
CA ALA A 321 -6.21 -8.11 22.02
C ALA A 321 -5.70 -7.24 23.18
N LEU A 322 -4.96 -6.17 22.89
CA LEU A 322 -4.53 -5.21 23.89
C LEU A 322 -5.73 -4.50 24.55
N LEU A 323 -6.74 -4.08 23.77
CA LEU A 323 -7.95 -3.48 24.30
C LEU A 323 -8.71 -4.43 25.24
N ALA A 324 -8.81 -5.71 24.89
CA ALA A 324 -9.47 -6.73 25.70
C ALA A 324 -8.68 -7.06 26.99
N LEU A 325 -7.34 -7.11 26.90
CA LEU A 325 -6.45 -7.51 28.00
C LEU A 325 -6.01 -6.34 28.89
N ARG A 326 -6.40 -5.10 28.59
CA ARG A 326 -5.92 -3.87 29.25
C ARG A 326 -6.11 -3.84 30.78
N GLY A 327 -7.05 -4.62 31.32
CA GLY A 327 -7.32 -4.70 32.76
C GLY A 327 -6.61 -5.86 33.46
N THR A 328 -5.74 -6.61 32.78
CA THR A 328 -5.14 -7.86 33.26
C THR A 328 -3.62 -7.79 33.36
N ALA A 329 -3.01 -8.76 34.01
CA ALA A 329 -1.55 -8.97 34.05
C ALA A 329 -0.94 -9.14 32.64
N ALA A 330 -1.71 -9.60 31.66
CA ALA A 330 -1.25 -9.80 30.29
C ALA A 330 -1.11 -8.49 29.49
N MET A 331 -1.50 -7.33 30.04
CA MET A 331 -1.41 -6.04 29.36
C MET A 331 0.03 -5.72 28.94
N GLY A 332 1.00 -5.84 29.85
CA GLY A 332 2.40 -5.48 29.60
C GLY A 332 3.00 -6.24 28.41
N PRO A 333 3.00 -7.58 28.41
CA PRO A 333 3.50 -8.38 27.29
C PRO A 333 2.76 -8.10 25.98
N MET A 334 1.42 -7.97 26.04
CA MET A 334 0.62 -7.69 24.85
C MET A 334 0.92 -6.30 24.26
N LEU A 335 1.18 -5.31 25.10
CA LEU A 335 1.60 -3.97 24.68
C LEU A 335 2.93 -4.03 23.93
N LEU A 336 3.92 -4.76 24.45
CA LEU A 336 5.23 -4.93 23.80
C LEU A 336 5.09 -5.64 22.45
N ILE A 337 4.27 -6.69 22.38
CA ILE A 337 3.98 -7.39 21.11
C ILE A 337 3.34 -6.42 20.11
N HIS A 338 2.30 -5.69 20.51
CA HIS A 338 1.62 -4.74 19.64
C HIS A 338 2.58 -3.64 19.16
N LEU A 339 3.34 -3.03 20.07
CA LEU A 339 4.28 -1.96 19.76
C LEU A 339 5.40 -2.47 18.83
N GLY A 340 5.95 -3.66 19.07
CA GLY A 340 6.95 -4.28 18.20
C GLY A 340 6.41 -4.52 16.78
N ILE A 341 5.16 -4.98 16.64
CA ILE A 341 4.50 -5.15 15.34
C ILE A 341 4.33 -3.79 14.64
N VAL A 342 3.88 -2.76 15.35
CA VAL A 342 3.68 -1.41 14.80
C VAL A 342 5.01 -0.77 14.38
N LEU A 343 6.05 -0.89 15.19
CA LEU A 343 7.40 -0.42 14.87
C LEU A 343 7.97 -1.13 13.64
N GLY A 344 7.80 -2.45 13.58
CA GLY A 344 8.15 -3.26 12.42
C GLY A 344 7.41 -2.82 11.15
N LEU A 345 6.11 -2.54 11.27
CA LEU A 345 5.29 -2.01 10.19
C LEU A 345 5.83 -0.66 9.70
N PHE A 346 6.03 0.30 10.60
CA PHE A 346 6.52 1.64 10.24
C PHE A 346 7.91 1.57 9.62
N ALA A 347 8.86 0.87 10.25
CA ALA A 347 10.22 0.72 9.73
C ALA A 347 10.28 0.10 8.31
N THR A 348 9.28 -0.72 7.95
CA THR A 348 9.22 -1.39 6.64
C THR A 348 8.32 -0.69 5.63
N LEU A 349 7.60 0.38 5.98
CA LEU A 349 6.78 1.17 5.04
C LEU A 349 7.54 1.62 3.78
N PRO A 350 8.73 2.25 3.87
CA PRO A 350 9.46 2.68 2.68
C PRO A 350 10.11 1.52 1.90
N TYR A 351 10.19 0.33 2.49
CA TYR A 351 10.93 -0.82 1.96
C TYR A 351 10.04 -1.98 1.54
N GLY A 352 8.72 -1.82 1.67
CA GLY A 352 7.73 -2.85 1.40
C GLY A 352 6.78 -2.49 0.27
N LYS A 353 5.74 -3.31 0.13
CA LYS A 353 4.69 -3.09 -0.87
C LYS A 353 3.94 -1.76 -0.66
N PHE A 354 4.02 -1.17 0.53
CA PHE A 354 3.29 0.05 0.89
C PHE A 354 3.62 1.24 -0.02
N LEU A 355 4.85 1.33 -0.57
CA LEU A 355 5.25 2.34 -1.56
C LEU A 355 4.30 2.46 -2.77
N HIS A 356 3.53 1.40 -3.07
CA HIS A 356 2.51 1.48 -4.11
C HIS A 356 1.50 2.61 -3.90
N ALA A 357 1.17 2.96 -2.66
CA ALA A 357 0.19 3.98 -2.35
C ALA A 357 0.67 5.37 -2.82
N PRO A 358 1.80 5.90 -2.32
CA PRO A 358 2.27 7.22 -2.76
C PRO A 358 2.70 7.25 -4.24
N PHE A 359 3.27 6.18 -4.78
CA PHE A 359 3.65 6.12 -6.21
C PHE A 359 2.42 6.15 -7.12
N ARG A 360 1.32 5.49 -6.71
CA ARG A 360 0.04 5.58 -7.42
C ARG A 360 -0.55 6.98 -7.35
N VAL A 361 -0.48 7.65 -6.21
CA VAL A 361 -0.95 9.04 -6.08
C VAL A 361 -0.16 9.93 -7.05
N ALA A 362 1.16 9.80 -7.10
CA ALA A 362 2.00 10.52 -8.05
C ALA A 362 1.63 10.23 -9.51
N ALA A 363 1.42 8.96 -9.88
CA ALA A 363 0.97 8.59 -11.23
C ALA A 363 -0.44 9.12 -11.55
N LEU A 364 -1.38 9.11 -10.60
CA LEU A 364 -2.72 9.68 -10.79
C LEU A 364 -2.68 11.19 -10.98
N LEU A 365 -1.84 11.88 -10.19
CA LEU A 365 -1.60 13.31 -10.31
C LEU A 365 -1.07 13.66 -11.70
N ARG A 366 -0.04 12.94 -12.15
CA ARG A 366 0.52 13.08 -13.51
C ARG A 366 -0.54 12.84 -14.59
N ALA A 367 -1.35 11.80 -14.44
CA ALA A 367 -2.43 11.51 -15.38
C ALA A 367 -3.52 12.61 -15.39
N ALA A 368 -3.82 13.23 -14.24
CA ALA A 368 -4.75 14.35 -14.17
C ALA A 368 -4.18 15.60 -14.84
N MET A 369 -2.88 15.89 -14.66
CA MET A 369 -2.20 16.98 -15.38
C MET A 369 -2.26 16.79 -16.90
N GLU A 370 -1.99 15.58 -17.40
CA GLU A 370 -2.07 15.27 -18.84
C GLU A 370 -3.49 15.49 -19.39
N ARG A 371 -4.53 15.11 -18.63
CA ARG A 371 -5.93 15.32 -19.04
C ARG A 371 -6.32 16.79 -19.09
N GLN A 372 -5.90 17.59 -18.12
CA GLN A 372 -6.19 19.03 -18.09
C GLN A 372 -5.47 19.76 -19.21
N ALA A 373 -4.23 19.37 -19.52
CA ALA A 373 -3.49 19.91 -20.67
C ALA A 373 -4.19 19.58 -22.00
N GLU A 374 -4.65 18.33 -22.17
CA GLU A 374 -5.41 17.91 -23.35
C GLU A 374 -6.72 18.70 -23.50
N ALA A 375 -7.48 18.86 -22.41
CA ALA A 375 -8.75 19.60 -22.42
C ALA A 375 -8.56 21.07 -22.81
N ARG A 376 -7.48 21.71 -22.33
CA ARG A 376 -7.13 23.09 -22.68
C ARG A 376 -6.72 23.25 -24.15
N ASN A 377 -6.02 22.27 -24.70
CA ASN A 377 -5.54 22.31 -26.08
C ASN A 377 -6.59 21.85 -27.11
N ARG A 378 -7.79 21.46 -26.66
CA ARG A 378 -8.88 21.07 -27.54
C ARG A 378 -9.47 22.34 -28.16
N PRO A 379 -9.54 22.47 -29.50
CA PRO A 379 -10.20 23.61 -30.11
C PRO A 379 -11.66 23.69 -29.64
N PRO A 380 -12.22 24.90 -29.47
CA PRO A 380 -13.66 25.03 -29.23
C PRO A 380 -14.42 24.35 -30.38
N ALA A 381 -15.44 23.59 -30.00
CA ALA A 381 -16.25 22.78 -30.91
C ALA A 381 -17.06 23.64 -31.87
#